data_AF-A0A9P0Q9M2-F1
#
_entry.id   AF-A0A9P0Q9M2-F1
#
_cell.length_a   1.000
_cell.length_b   1.000
_cell.length_c   1.000
_cell.angle_alpha   90.00
_cell.angle_beta   90.00
_cell.angle_gamma   90.00
#
_symmetry.space_group_name_H-M   'P 1'
#
loop_
_entity.id
_entity.type
_entity.pdbx_description
1 polymer ?
#
loop_
_entity_poly.entity_id
_entity_poly.type
_entity_poly.pdbx_seq_one_letter_code
_entity_poly.pdbx_strand_id
1 'polypeptide(L)'
;MSEEERHKIFTEYWGLGDVNRQRDFISKYVTVVSKARTRIRKKNKHHPAELPEKNDNTFLELSNDKTVEETPKKDLCDICHNYDNSSLEEKLELEEDYRIHILNKNRAREIKQFEKQRAAENSSEVCCAVFDLQQVLPVPKSNVGLSYYKLKLSTYNFTVYNLATKECNCYMWNEVVGNRGASEIGSCLLLYIISQVEQGIREFSFFSDNCSGQNRNRFLYSLYSYLSQKYQIKIKHTYLEKGHTQSEGDCVHSVIERAARNIPIYTPDQWYTVVRTAKRKDPYKVVELAQENIYDLKDLEKKTCINWERDEENERVFLNKIKIVEADPRFPNTLLFKVNYDSTYKKLKLTEKGRKKIDVEIASLKLKPCYEKEISLKKLKIIFSFFAVKEQF
;
A
#
# COMPACT_ATOMS: atom_id res chain seq x y z
N MET A 1 12.42 38.05 0.69
CA MET A 1 13.60 37.74 1.52
C MET A 1 14.80 37.52 0.64
N SER A 2 15.69 38.51 0.64
CA SER A 2 17.01 38.45 0.00
C SER A 2 17.91 37.42 0.70
N GLU A 3 19.03 37.05 0.10
CA GLU A 3 19.98 36.12 0.72
C GLU A 3 20.64 36.72 1.98
N GLU A 4 20.90 38.02 1.99
CA GLU A 4 21.49 38.72 3.14
C GLU A 4 20.56 38.70 4.36
N GLU A 5 19.25 38.89 4.15
CA GLU A 5 18.24 38.78 5.21
C GLU A 5 18.17 37.36 5.79
N ARG A 6 18.35 36.33 4.94
CA ARG A 6 18.37 34.93 5.37
C ARG A 6 19.61 34.64 6.22
N HIS A 7 20.76 35.14 5.81
CA HIS A 7 22.02 34.95 6.51
C HIS A 7 22.01 35.62 7.89
N LYS A 8 21.39 36.80 7.99
CA LYS A 8 21.27 37.54 9.26
C LYS A 8 20.34 36.83 10.25
N ILE A 9 19.15 36.41 9.82
CA ILE A 9 18.21 35.64 10.66
C ILE A 9 18.83 34.32 11.12
N PHE A 10 19.58 33.67 10.22
CA PHE A 10 20.30 32.44 10.51
C PHE A 10 21.36 32.64 11.61
N THR A 11 22.18 33.69 11.49
CA THR A 11 23.24 33.99 12.45
C THR A 11 22.67 34.36 13.83
N GLU A 12 21.61 35.18 13.87
CA GLU A 12 20.93 35.55 15.12
C GLU A 12 20.27 34.35 15.81
N TYR A 13 19.66 33.43 15.06
CA TYR A 13 19.01 32.24 15.63
C TYR A 13 20.02 31.26 16.26
N TRP A 14 21.15 31.02 15.60
CA TRP A 14 22.17 30.08 16.09
C TRP A 14 23.07 30.69 17.17
N GLY A 15 23.21 32.02 17.23
CA GLY A 15 23.91 32.72 18.31
C GLY A 15 23.23 32.63 19.68
N LEU A 16 21.98 32.15 19.76
CA LEU A 16 21.21 32.09 21.00
C LEU A 16 21.61 30.94 21.95
N GLY A 17 22.30 29.90 21.45
CA GLY A 17 22.93 28.82 22.23
C GLY A 17 22.01 27.94 23.11
N ASP A 18 20.75 28.31 23.29
CA ASP A 18 19.76 27.64 24.15
C ASP A 18 18.51 27.30 23.33
N VAL A 19 18.15 26.00 23.37
CA VAL A 19 17.01 25.41 22.65
C VAL A 19 15.68 26.07 23.03
N ASN A 20 15.51 26.53 24.27
CA ASN A 20 14.30 27.23 24.69
C ASN A 20 14.25 28.66 24.12
N ARG A 21 15.38 29.36 24.09
CA ARG A 21 15.47 30.71 23.48
C ARG A 21 15.28 30.69 21.97
N GLN A 22 15.75 29.63 21.31
CA GLN A 22 15.49 29.39 19.89
C GLN A 22 13.99 29.16 19.61
N ARG A 23 13.27 28.47 20.50
CA ARG A 23 11.82 28.28 20.38
C ARG A 23 11.05 29.60 20.57
N ASP A 24 11.48 30.44 21.51
CA ASP A 24 10.90 31.77 21.71
C ASP A 24 11.17 32.71 20.54
N PHE A 25 12.37 32.64 19.95
CA PHE A 25 12.72 33.39 18.74
C PHE A 25 11.77 33.03 17.59
N ILE A 26 11.57 31.74 17.30
CA ILE A 26 10.62 31.31 16.26
C ILE A 26 9.20 31.76 16.58
N SER A 27 8.77 31.66 17.83
CA SER A 27 7.41 32.03 18.24
C SER A 27 7.10 33.51 18.04
N LYS A 28 8.10 34.40 18.15
CA LYS A 28 7.95 35.84 17.85
C LYS A 28 7.71 36.15 16.38
N TYR A 29 8.15 35.30 15.46
CA TYR A 29 8.07 35.54 14.01
C TYR A 29 6.99 34.69 13.31
N VAL A 30 6.16 33.97 14.06
CA VAL A 30 5.05 33.17 13.52
C VAL A 30 3.73 33.83 13.88
N THR A 31 2.94 34.19 12.88
CA THR A 31 1.54 34.60 13.06
C THR A 31 0.65 33.37 13.20
N VAL A 32 -0.06 33.29 14.33
CA VAL A 32 -1.06 32.25 14.58
C VAL A 32 -2.29 32.52 13.71
N VAL A 33 -2.53 31.66 12.71
CA VAL A 33 -3.75 31.73 11.90
C VAL A 33 -4.81 30.84 12.55
N SER A 34 -5.91 31.43 13.02
CA SER A 34 -7.05 30.67 13.53
C SER A 34 -7.80 29.99 12.38
N LYS A 35 -8.15 28.70 12.56
CA LYS A 35 -9.00 27.98 11.60
C LYS A 35 -10.41 28.59 11.60
N ALA A 36 -10.90 29.01 10.44
CA ALA A 36 -12.32 29.31 10.25
C ALA A 36 -13.14 28.03 10.53
N ARG A 37 -14.03 28.09 11.52
CA ARG A 37 -14.94 26.98 11.86
C ARG A 37 -15.93 26.78 10.72
N THR A 38 -15.81 25.68 9.97
CA THR A 38 -16.85 25.22 9.06
C THR A 38 -18.01 24.66 9.90
N ARG A 39 -19.18 25.32 9.87
CA ARG A 39 -20.40 24.82 10.52
C ARG A 39 -20.87 23.55 9.80
N ILE A 40 -20.81 22.40 10.48
CA ILE A 40 -21.58 21.22 10.08
C ILE A 40 -23.04 21.48 10.46
N ARG A 41 -23.93 21.45 9.47
CA ARG A 41 -25.38 21.59 9.65
C ARG A 41 -25.91 20.32 10.33
N LYS A 42 -26.25 20.40 11.63
CA LYS A 42 -26.93 19.32 12.36
C LYS A 42 -28.35 19.15 11.82
N LYS A 43 -28.75 17.92 11.44
CA LYS A 43 -30.16 17.54 11.35
C LYS A 43 -30.65 17.18 12.76
N ASN A 44 -31.76 17.79 13.17
CA ASN A 44 -32.41 17.61 14.46
C ASN A 44 -32.99 16.20 14.62
N LYS A 45 -32.81 15.57 15.80
CA LYS A 45 -33.85 14.82 16.51
C LYS A 45 -33.65 15.00 18.03
N HIS A 46 -34.74 15.32 18.72
CA HIS A 46 -34.86 15.58 20.16
C HIS A 46 -34.88 14.27 20.98
N HIS A 47 -34.11 14.17 22.06
CA HIS A 47 -34.54 14.25 23.48
C HIS A 47 -33.33 14.03 24.43
N PRO A 48 -33.35 14.58 25.66
CA PRO A 48 -32.17 14.66 26.54
C PRO A 48 -32.09 13.44 27.47
N ALA A 49 -30.88 12.95 27.69
CA ALA A 49 -30.56 12.10 28.85
C ALA A 49 -29.19 12.48 29.37
N GLU A 50 -29.12 12.65 30.68
CA GLU A 50 -28.03 13.20 31.48
C GLU A 50 -26.75 12.36 31.39
N LEU A 51 -25.60 13.04 31.42
CA LEU A 51 -24.28 12.42 31.51
C LEU A 51 -24.01 12.01 32.96
N PRO A 52 -23.64 10.76 33.27
CA PRO A 52 -23.02 10.44 34.55
C PRO A 52 -21.55 10.80 34.53
N GLU A 53 -21.13 11.34 35.66
CA GLU A 53 -19.80 11.84 36.00
C GLU A 53 -18.71 10.76 35.94
N LYS A 54 -17.48 11.23 35.71
CA LYS A 54 -16.24 10.45 35.83
C LYS A 54 -16.05 10.02 37.29
N ASN A 55 -15.91 8.73 37.52
CA ASN A 55 -15.24 8.21 38.70
C ASN A 55 -13.90 7.60 38.30
N ASP A 56 -12.84 8.27 38.76
CA ASP A 56 -11.52 7.71 38.94
C ASP A 56 -11.56 6.59 40.00
N ASN A 57 -10.62 5.66 39.89
CA ASN A 57 -10.33 4.51 40.77
C ASN A 57 -10.90 3.15 40.34
N THR A 58 -10.08 2.42 39.59
CA THR A 58 -9.93 0.97 39.86
C THR A 58 -8.50 0.55 39.51
N PHE A 59 -7.65 0.55 40.53
CA PHE A 59 -6.47 -0.30 40.58
C PHE A 59 -6.92 -1.75 40.39
N LEU A 60 -6.33 -2.47 39.45
CA LEU A 60 -6.42 -3.93 39.39
C LEU A 60 -5.02 -4.48 39.14
N GLU A 61 -4.63 -5.32 40.09
CA GLU A 61 -3.29 -5.84 40.34
C GLU A 61 -2.74 -6.65 39.16
N LEU A 62 -1.45 -6.46 38.92
CA LEU A 62 -0.62 -7.29 38.07
C LEU A 62 -0.58 -8.71 38.64
N SER A 63 -1.07 -9.69 37.88
CA SER A 63 -0.69 -11.08 38.02
C SER A 63 0.13 -11.51 36.80
N ASN A 64 1.27 -12.12 37.10
CA ASN A 64 2.30 -12.55 36.16
C ASN A 64 1.88 -13.72 35.28
N ASP A 65 2.62 -13.86 34.17
CA ASP A 65 2.81 -15.05 33.34
C ASP A 65 1.60 -15.62 32.59
N LYS A 66 1.37 -15.10 31.38
CA LYS A 66 1.19 -15.91 30.16
C LYS A 66 1.80 -15.18 28.97
N THR A 67 2.62 -15.88 28.19
CA THR A 67 3.02 -15.48 26.84
C THR A 67 1.78 -15.30 25.98
N VAL A 68 1.28 -14.07 25.87
CA VAL A 68 0.18 -13.71 24.97
C VAL A 68 0.81 -13.52 23.59
N GLU A 69 0.60 -14.49 22.69
CA GLU A 69 0.60 -14.20 21.26
C GLU A 69 -0.47 -13.12 21.03
N GLU A 70 -0.04 -11.87 20.93
CA GLU A 70 -0.92 -10.72 20.66
C GLU A 70 -1.63 -10.96 19.31
N THR A 71 -2.88 -11.40 19.36
CA THR A 71 -3.77 -11.42 18.19
C THR A 71 -3.93 -9.99 17.68
N PRO A 72 -3.64 -9.71 16.39
CA PRO A 72 -3.79 -8.37 15.82
C PRO A 72 -5.22 -7.84 16.02
N LYS A 73 -5.37 -6.52 16.21
CA LYS A 73 -6.68 -5.86 16.21
C LYS A 73 -7.38 -6.22 14.89
N LYS A 74 -8.49 -6.95 14.96
CA LYS A 74 -9.25 -7.37 13.78
C LYS A 74 -9.82 -6.12 13.11
N ASP A 75 -9.42 -5.83 11.87
CA ASP A 75 -10.21 -4.96 11.02
C ASP A 75 -11.59 -5.63 10.86
N LEU A 76 -12.60 -5.01 11.46
CA LEU A 76 -13.97 -5.49 11.36
C LEU A 76 -14.43 -5.29 9.91
N CYS A 77 -14.88 -6.37 9.28
CA CYS A 77 -15.49 -6.26 7.97
C CYS A 77 -16.80 -5.47 8.08
N ASP A 78 -16.89 -4.34 7.40
CA ASP A 78 -18.09 -3.49 7.39
C ASP A 78 -19.36 -4.29 7.04
N ILE A 79 -19.27 -5.21 6.07
CA ILE A 79 -20.41 -6.02 5.64
C ILE A 79 -20.87 -6.95 6.77
N CYS A 80 -19.94 -7.65 7.43
CA CYS A 80 -20.29 -8.52 8.54
C CYS A 80 -20.77 -7.72 9.75
N HIS A 81 -20.11 -6.61 10.06
CA HIS A 81 -20.47 -5.76 11.19
C HIS A 81 -21.86 -5.14 11.00
N ASN A 82 -22.17 -4.65 9.79
CA ASN A 82 -23.48 -4.09 9.48
C ASN A 82 -24.55 -5.18 9.56
N TYR A 83 -24.31 -6.36 8.95
CA TYR A 83 -25.26 -7.47 9.02
C TYR A 83 -25.51 -7.90 10.48
N ASP A 84 -24.47 -8.09 11.30
CA ASP A 84 -24.61 -8.54 12.68
C ASP A 84 -25.43 -7.55 13.55
N ASN A 85 -25.24 -6.23 13.33
CA ASN A 85 -25.88 -5.15 14.09
C ASN A 85 -27.21 -4.63 13.49
N SER A 86 -27.65 -5.17 12.36
CA SER A 86 -28.91 -4.80 11.72
C SER A 86 -30.14 -5.43 12.39
N SER A 87 -31.31 -4.80 12.21
CA SER A 87 -32.60 -5.35 12.68
C SER A 87 -32.96 -6.64 11.94
N LEU A 88 -34.00 -7.35 12.39
CA LEU A 88 -34.43 -8.58 11.73
C LEU A 88 -34.92 -8.33 10.30
N GLU A 89 -35.63 -7.22 10.08
CA GLU A 89 -36.09 -6.80 8.76
C GLU A 89 -34.93 -6.44 7.83
N GLU A 90 -33.96 -5.66 8.32
CA GLU A 90 -32.76 -5.28 7.56
C GLU A 90 -31.89 -6.50 7.23
N LYS A 91 -31.80 -7.48 8.14
CA LYS A 91 -31.08 -8.73 7.90
C LYS A 91 -31.66 -9.53 6.74
N LEU A 92 -32.98 -9.59 6.59
CA LEU A 92 -33.62 -10.27 5.46
C LEU A 92 -33.23 -9.62 4.11
N GLU A 93 -33.08 -8.30 4.08
CA GLU A 93 -32.63 -7.58 2.88
C GLU A 93 -31.13 -7.79 2.59
N LEU A 94 -30.31 -7.88 3.64
CA LEU A 94 -28.85 -8.03 3.55
C LEU A 94 -28.37 -9.49 3.47
N GLU A 95 -29.24 -10.47 3.71
CA GLU A 95 -28.91 -11.89 3.86
C GLU A 95 -28.13 -12.43 2.66
N GLU A 96 -28.63 -12.17 1.45
CA GLU A 96 -28.03 -12.73 0.24
C GLU A 96 -26.65 -12.11 -0.04
N ASP A 97 -26.52 -10.80 0.14
CA ASP A 97 -25.24 -10.10 -0.01
C ASP A 97 -24.21 -10.57 1.04
N TYR A 98 -24.65 -10.77 2.29
CA TYR A 98 -23.82 -11.33 3.35
C TYR A 98 -23.39 -12.77 3.03
N ARG A 99 -24.32 -13.62 2.60
CA ARG A 99 -24.06 -15.02 2.23
C ARG A 99 -23.05 -15.11 1.08
N ILE A 100 -23.22 -14.31 0.03
CA ILE A 100 -22.28 -14.21 -1.09
C ILE A 100 -20.91 -13.74 -0.61
N HIS A 101 -20.87 -12.73 0.26
CA HIS A 101 -19.62 -12.22 0.84
C HIS A 101 -18.85 -13.28 1.64
N ILE A 102 -19.54 -14.05 2.49
CA ILE A 102 -18.92 -15.17 3.25
C ILE A 102 -18.46 -16.30 2.33
N LEU A 103 -19.25 -16.67 1.33
CA LEU A 103 -18.87 -17.69 0.35
C LEU A 103 -17.60 -17.28 -0.40
N ASN A 104 -17.58 -16.06 -0.91
CA ASN A 104 -16.43 -15.49 -1.62
C ASN A 104 -15.17 -15.43 -0.75
N LYS A 105 -15.32 -15.04 0.52
CA LYS A 105 -14.24 -15.05 1.51
C LYS A 105 -13.64 -16.44 1.68
N ASN A 106 -14.47 -17.45 1.89
CA ASN A 106 -14.01 -18.82 2.08
C ASN A 106 -13.31 -19.33 0.82
N ARG A 107 -13.89 -19.04 -0.35
CA ARG A 107 -13.32 -19.45 -1.63
C ARG A 107 -11.97 -18.82 -1.93
N ALA A 108 -11.80 -17.53 -1.66
CA ALA A 108 -10.52 -16.86 -1.80
C ALA A 108 -9.44 -17.48 -0.90
N ARG A 109 -9.81 -17.91 0.32
CA ARG A 109 -8.91 -18.58 1.28
C ARG A 109 -8.50 -19.97 0.81
N GLU A 110 -9.45 -20.75 0.28
CA GLU A 110 -9.17 -22.06 -0.31
C GLU A 110 -8.17 -21.94 -1.47
N ILE A 111 -8.40 -21.01 -2.40
CA ILE A 111 -7.50 -20.75 -3.52
C ILE A 111 -6.11 -20.35 -3.01
N LYS A 112 -6.05 -19.45 -2.03
CA LYS A 112 -4.78 -19.04 -1.42
C LYS A 112 -4.03 -20.20 -0.78
N GLN A 113 -4.74 -21.07 -0.05
CA GLN A 113 -4.14 -22.23 0.61
C GLN A 113 -3.62 -23.25 -0.40
N PHE A 114 -4.40 -23.52 -1.45
CA PHE A 114 -3.99 -24.40 -2.54
C PHE A 114 -2.73 -23.89 -3.26
N GLU A 115 -2.72 -22.62 -3.66
CA GLU A 115 -1.57 -22.01 -4.35
C GLU A 115 -0.32 -21.96 -3.47
N LYS A 116 -0.50 -21.73 -2.16
CA LYS A 116 0.57 -21.78 -1.18
C LYS A 116 1.18 -23.18 -1.06
N GLN A 117 0.35 -24.22 -1.01
CA GLN A 117 0.84 -25.61 -0.98
C GLN A 117 1.57 -25.95 -2.28
N ARG A 118 0.99 -25.60 -3.43
CA ARG A 118 1.59 -25.82 -4.75
C ARG A 118 2.98 -25.17 -4.88
N ALA A 119 3.14 -23.96 -4.37
CA ALA A 119 4.42 -23.25 -4.34
C ALA A 119 5.40 -23.83 -3.31
N ALA A 120 4.92 -24.42 -2.23
CA ALA A 120 5.80 -25.11 -1.27
C ALA A 120 6.35 -26.42 -1.84
N GLU A 121 5.54 -27.15 -2.62
CA GLU A 121 5.94 -28.39 -3.29
C GLU A 121 6.86 -28.15 -4.49
N ASN A 122 6.69 -27.03 -5.21
CA ASN A 122 7.45 -26.68 -6.43
C ASN A 122 8.12 -25.31 -6.32
N SER A 123 8.86 -25.09 -5.23
CA SER A 123 9.43 -23.77 -4.89
C SER A 123 10.48 -23.24 -5.87
N SER A 124 11.03 -24.09 -6.75
CA SER A 124 11.97 -23.70 -7.80
C SER A 124 11.29 -23.09 -9.04
N GLU A 125 9.99 -23.31 -9.24
CA GLU A 125 9.27 -22.88 -10.45
C GLU A 125 8.04 -22.02 -10.13
N VAL A 126 7.43 -22.19 -8.96
CA VAL A 126 6.17 -21.54 -8.58
C VAL A 126 6.39 -20.61 -7.39
N CYS A 127 6.04 -19.34 -7.56
CA CYS A 127 6.00 -18.35 -6.50
C CYS A 127 4.56 -18.03 -6.10
N CYS A 128 4.23 -18.19 -4.82
CA CYS A 128 2.96 -17.74 -4.25
C CYS A 128 3.25 -16.62 -3.25
N ALA A 129 2.74 -15.42 -3.50
CA ALA A 129 3.06 -14.24 -2.70
C ALA A 129 1.86 -13.35 -2.43
N VAL A 130 1.85 -12.71 -1.27
CA VAL A 130 0.90 -11.65 -0.91
C VAL A 130 1.62 -10.33 -0.93
N PHE A 131 0.99 -9.30 -1.46
CA PHE A 131 1.56 -7.96 -1.41
C PHE A 131 0.57 -6.94 -0.86
N ASP A 132 1.10 -5.94 -0.17
CA ASP A 132 0.31 -4.85 0.39
C ASP A 132 1.13 -3.55 0.55
N LEU A 133 0.45 -2.41 0.61
CA LEU A 133 1.06 -1.12 0.88
C LEU A 133 0.72 -0.67 2.31
N GLN A 134 1.76 -0.56 3.14
CA GLN A 134 1.60 -0.10 4.52
C GLN A 134 1.02 1.31 4.59
N GLN A 135 0.34 1.60 5.71
CA GLN A 135 -0.02 2.98 6.06
C GLN A 135 1.21 3.90 5.96
N VAL A 136 0.98 5.16 5.55
CA VAL A 136 2.05 6.16 5.39
C VAL A 136 2.87 6.28 6.67
N LEU A 137 4.18 6.15 6.53
CA LEU A 137 5.15 6.26 7.61
C LEU A 137 5.61 7.73 7.70
N PRO A 138 5.13 8.52 8.69
CA PRO A 138 5.47 9.94 8.76
C PRO A 138 6.90 10.16 9.26
N VAL A 139 7.53 11.20 8.75
CA VAL A 139 8.82 11.71 9.21
C VAL A 139 8.71 13.23 9.44
N PRO A 140 8.97 13.76 10.64
CA PRO A 140 9.39 13.04 11.82
C PRO A 140 8.23 12.32 12.54
N LYS A 141 8.53 11.19 13.16
CA LYS A 141 7.71 10.49 14.16
C LYS A 141 8.34 10.71 15.54
N SER A 142 7.58 11.32 16.44
CA SER A 142 7.97 11.52 17.84
C SER A 142 6.74 11.40 18.72
N ASN A 143 6.94 10.92 19.96
CA ASN A 143 5.88 10.84 20.97
C ASN A 143 5.61 12.20 21.65
N VAL A 144 6.34 13.26 21.26
CA VAL A 144 6.16 14.62 21.78
C VAL A 144 5.03 15.33 21.02
N GLY A 145 4.04 15.87 21.76
CA GLY A 145 2.83 16.48 21.20
C GLY A 145 3.06 17.62 20.20
N LEU A 146 4.17 18.35 20.29
CA LEU A 146 4.55 19.42 19.35
C LEU A 146 4.79 18.89 17.91
N SER A 147 5.14 17.61 17.74
CA SER A 147 5.35 17.00 16.43
C SER A 147 4.06 16.81 15.62
N TYR A 148 2.90 16.84 16.27
CA TYR A 148 1.59 16.75 15.63
C TYR A 148 1.28 17.96 14.74
N TYR A 149 1.83 19.14 15.09
CA TYR A 149 1.62 20.40 14.35
C TYR A 149 2.64 20.64 13.23
N LYS A 150 3.62 19.73 13.05
CA LYS A 150 4.64 19.83 12.01
C LYS A 150 4.18 19.14 10.73
N LEU A 151 4.54 19.70 9.57
CA LEU A 151 4.33 19.04 8.29
C LEU A 151 5.31 17.87 8.14
N LYS A 152 4.74 16.66 8.00
CA LYS A 152 5.49 15.40 7.95
C LYS A 152 5.78 15.00 6.51
N LEU A 153 7.04 14.68 6.22
CA LEU A 153 7.46 13.97 5.03
C LEU A 153 6.84 12.56 5.05
N SER A 154 6.33 12.12 3.91
CA SER A 154 5.72 10.81 3.76
C SER A 154 6.76 9.79 3.31
N THR A 155 6.95 8.73 4.09
CA THR A 155 7.70 7.54 3.68
C THR A 155 6.72 6.41 3.43
N TYR A 156 6.99 5.58 2.42
CA TYR A 156 6.13 4.51 1.97
C TYR A 156 6.87 3.17 2.07
N ASN A 157 6.11 2.12 2.34
CA ASN A 157 6.61 0.74 2.41
C ASN A 157 5.64 -0.19 1.68
N PHE A 158 6.06 -0.75 0.56
CA PHE A 158 5.32 -1.77 -0.16
C PHE A 158 5.95 -3.13 0.10
N THR A 159 5.18 -4.07 0.64
CA THR A 159 5.67 -5.38 1.05
C THR A 159 5.22 -6.45 0.07
N VAL A 160 6.14 -7.34 -0.28
CA VAL A 160 5.85 -8.59 -1.01
C VAL A 160 6.35 -9.75 -0.16
N TYR A 161 5.41 -10.55 0.32
CA TYR A 161 5.65 -11.69 1.22
C TYR A 161 5.44 -13.00 0.48
N ASN A 162 6.50 -13.79 0.32
CA ASN A 162 6.43 -15.12 -0.28
C ASN A 162 5.85 -16.12 0.74
N LEU A 163 4.70 -16.72 0.40
CA LEU A 163 3.95 -17.61 1.28
C LEU A 163 4.61 -18.98 1.47
N ALA A 164 5.44 -19.41 0.52
CA ALA A 164 6.20 -20.66 0.57
C ALA A 164 7.51 -20.47 1.35
N THR A 165 8.38 -19.56 0.91
CA THR A 165 9.72 -19.36 1.50
C THR A 165 9.70 -18.54 2.79
N LYS A 166 8.61 -17.82 3.09
CA LYS A 166 8.46 -16.88 4.21
C LYS A 166 9.35 -15.65 4.13
N GLU A 167 9.99 -15.43 3.00
CA GLU A 167 10.79 -14.23 2.73
C GLU A 167 9.87 -13.02 2.49
N CYS A 168 10.29 -11.87 2.99
CA CYS A 168 9.58 -10.62 2.81
C CYS A 168 10.51 -9.55 2.23
N ASN A 169 10.11 -8.99 1.08
CA ASN A 169 10.76 -7.85 0.47
C ASN A 169 9.94 -6.59 0.81
N CYS A 170 10.59 -5.60 1.40
CA CYS A 170 10.03 -4.29 1.73
C CYS A 170 10.65 -3.25 0.80
N TYR A 171 9.87 -2.80 -0.19
CA TYR A 171 10.25 -1.75 -1.11
C TYR A 171 9.91 -0.39 -0.49
N MET A 172 10.92 0.40 -0.18
CA MET A 172 10.76 1.65 0.57
C MET A 172 11.24 2.85 -0.23
N TRP A 173 10.47 3.93 -0.16
CA TRP A 173 10.79 5.21 -0.78
C TRP A 173 10.05 6.33 -0.05
N ASN A 174 10.35 7.57 -0.38
CA ASN A 174 9.67 8.74 0.18
C ASN A 174 9.04 9.60 -0.92
N GLU A 175 8.20 10.56 -0.52
CA GLU A 175 7.44 11.40 -1.45
C GLU A 175 8.27 12.32 -2.35
N VAL A 176 9.59 12.45 -2.11
CA VAL A 176 10.53 13.13 -3.04
C VAL A 176 10.89 12.21 -4.20
N VAL A 177 11.02 10.91 -3.93
CA VAL A 177 11.37 9.88 -4.91
C VAL A 177 10.16 9.58 -5.82
N GLY A 178 9.00 9.32 -5.22
CA GLY A 178 7.83 8.88 -5.96
C GLY A 178 6.54 9.03 -5.16
N ASN A 179 5.41 8.94 -5.87
CA ASN A 179 4.09 8.93 -5.23
C ASN A 179 3.77 7.52 -4.69
N ARG A 180 2.49 7.15 -4.57
CA ARG A 180 2.06 5.82 -4.11
C ARG A 180 0.91 5.25 -4.95
N GLY A 181 0.98 5.51 -6.24
CA GLY A 181 -0.01 5.10 -7.23
C GLY A 181 0.39 3.82 -7.96
N ALA A 182 -0.36 3.50 -9.02
CA ALA A 182 -0.16 2.27 -9.79
C ALA A 182 1.26 2.12 -10.36
N SER A 183 1.90 3.22 -10.79
CA SER A 183 3.25 3.19 -11.35
C SER A 183 4.29 2.73 -10.32
N GLU A 184 4.24 3.26 -9.10
CA GLU A 184 5.17 2.84 -8.04
C GLU A 184 4.95 1.39 -7.63
N ILE A 185 3.68 1.01 -7.39
CA ILE A 185 3.32 -0.34 -6.98
C ILE A 185 3.70 -1.38 -8.03
N GLY A 186 3.36 -1.13 -9.30
CA GLY A 186 3.71 -2.05 -10.36
C GLY A 186 5.22 -2.05 -10.66
N SER A 187 5.95 -0.95 -10.42
CA SER A 187 7.42 -0.96 -10.51
C SER A 187 8.05 -1.84 -9.43
N CYS A 188 7.54 -1.80 -8.19
CA CYS A 188 7.98 -2.72 -7.13
C CYS A 188 7.71 -4.19 -7.52
N LEU A 189 6.53 -4.47 -8.06
CA LEU A 189 6.18 -5.82 -8.52
C LEU A 189 7.02 -6.26 -9.72
N LEU A 190 7.36 -5.35 -10.64
CA LEU A 190 8.27 -5.61 -11.75
C LEU A 190 9.65 -6.04 -11.23
N LEU A 191 10.24 -5.28 -10.32
CA LEU A 191 11.53 -5.62 -9.71
C LEU A 191 11.48 -6.96 -9.00
N TYR A 192 10.41 -7.22 -8.23
CA TYR A 192 10.19 -8.50 -7.57
C TYR A 192 10.14 -9.64 -8.58
N ILE A 193 9.24 -9.57 -9.58
CA ILE A 193 9.04 -10.62 -10.58
C ILE A 193 10.32 -10.90 -11.33
N ILE A 194 11.04 -9.88 -11.82
CA ILE A 194 12.31 -10.07 -12.53
C ILE A 194 13.32 -10.81 -11.65
N SER A 195 13.47 -10.40 -10.38
CA SER A 195 14.40 -11.06 -9.45
C SER A 195 14.05 -12.53 -9.18
N GLN A 196 12.77 -12.90 -9.24
CA GLN A 196 12.30 -14.27 -9.06
C GLN A 196 12.45 -15.09 -10.35
N VAL A 197 12.22 -14.47 -11.52
CA VAL A 197 12.46 -15.11 -12.84
C VAL A 197 13.92 -15.50 -13.00
N GLU A 198 14.84 -14.64 -12.57
CA GLU A 198 16.28 -14.90 -12.55
C GLU A 198 16.65 -16.11 -11.67
N GLN A 199 15.84 -16.39 -10.64
CA GLN A 199 15.98 -17.56 -9.76
C GLN A 199 15.31 -18.83 -10.33
N GLY A 200 14.69 -18.75 -11.53
CA GLY A 200 14.07 -19.90 -12.19
C GLY A 200 12.54 -19.93 -12.10
N ILE A 201 11.90 -19.03 -11.35
CA ILE A 201 10.44 -19.00 -11.23
C ILE A 201 9.78 -18.70 -12.59
N ARG A 202 8.73 -19.45 -12.93
CA ARG A 202 7.95 -19.29 -14.17
C ARG A 202 6.46 -19.10 -13.92
N GLU A 203 5.95 -19.48 -12.76
CA GLU A 203 4.57 -19.23 -12.38
C GLU A 203 4.47 -18.35 -11.13
N PHE A 204 3.60 -17.34 -11.19
CA PHE A 204 3.32 -16.43 -10.09
C PHE A 204 1.84 -16.47 -9.72
N SER A 205 1.57 -16.68 -8.43
CA SER A 205 0.26 -16.57 -7.82
C SER A 205 0.29 -15.46 -6.77
N PHE A 206 -0.19 -14.29 -7.17
CA PHE A 206 -0.27 -13.11 -6.31
C PHE A 206 -1.63 -12.99 -5.63
N PHE A 207 -1.60 -12.49 -4.39
CA PHE A 207 -2.78 -12.15 -3.61
C PHE A 207 -2.66 -10.73 -3.08
N SER A 208 -3.73 -9.95 -3.16
CA SER A 208 -3.75 -8.60 -2.58
C SER A 208 -5.16 -8.15 -2.22
N ASP A 209 -5.21 -7.05 -1.49
CA ASP A 209 -6.47 -6.38 -1.19
C ASP A 209 -7.09 -5.64 -2.37
N ASN A 210 -8.38 -5.32 -2.21
CA ASN A 210 -9.19 -4.60 -3.19
C ASN A 210 -8.91 -3.10 -3.17
N CYS A 211 -7.82 -2.65 -3.79
CA CYS A 211 -7.51 -1.23 -3.95
C CYS A 211 -7.43 -0.80 -5.43
N SER A 212 -8.55 -0.33 -5.99
CA SER A 212 -8.63 0.07 -7.41
C SER A 212 -7.61 1.12 -7.84
N GLY A 213 -7.25 2.06 -6.96
CA GLY A 213 -6.25 3.09 -7.26
C GLY A 213 -4.81 2.58 -7.35
N GLN A 214 -4.51 1.42 -6.75
CA GLN A 214 -3.15 0.93 -6.58
C GLN A 214 -2.90 -0.37 -7.32
N ASN A 215 -3.73 -1.38 -7.10
CA ASN A 215 -3.50 -2.73 -7.60
C ASN A 215 -4.61 -3.22 -8.56
N ARG A 216 -5.87 -2.82 -8.39
CA ARG A 216 -6.97 -3.18 -9.30
C ARG A 216 -7.19 -2.15 -10.41
N ASN A 217 -6.24 -2.07 -11.33
CA ASN A 217 -6.29 -1.15 -12.46
C ASN A 217 -5.66 -1.73 -13.73
N ARG A 218 -5.98 -1.11 -14.86
CA ARG A 218 -5.46 -1.50 -16.18
C ARG A 218 -3.94 -1.41 -16.30
N PHE A 219 -3.29 -0.51 -15.56
CA PHE A 219 -1.83 -0.31 -15.64
C PHE A 219 -1.09 -1.54 -15.10
N LEU A 220 -1.56 -2.10 -13.98
CA LEU A 220 -1.00 -3.34 -13.43
C LEU A 220 -1.29 -4.54 -14.35
N TYR A 221 -2.47 -4.58 -14.97
CA TYR A 221 -2.83 -5.64 -15.91
C TYR A 221 -1.99 -5.59 -17.19
N SER A 222 -1.72 -4.40 -17.73
CA SER A 222 -0.76 -4.20 -18.82
C SER A 222 0.62 -4.70 -18.44
N LEU A 223 1.07 -4.42 -17.21
CA LEU A 223 2.36 -4.89 -16.71
C LEU A 223 2.42 -6.43 -16.68
N TYR A 224 1.38 -7.10 -16.18
CA TYR A 224 1.33 -8.57 -16.19
C TYR A 224 1.37 -9.14 -17.59
N SER A 225 0.59 -8.57 -18.53
CA SER A 225 0.64 -9.02 -19.93
C SER A 225 2.01 -8.80 -20.57
N TYR A 226 2.64 -7.65 -20.31
CA TYR A 226 4.00 -7.33 -20.78
C TYR A 226 5.03 -8.33 -20.24
N LEU A 227 5.05 -8.56 -18.93
CA LEU A 227 6.00 -9.47 -18.27
C LEU A 227 5.79 -10.92 -18.71
N SER A 228 4.53 -11.35 -18.83
CA SER A 228 4.18 -12.69 -19.28
C SER A 228 4.73 -12.99 -20.67
N GLN A 229 4.58 -12.05 -21.61
CA GLN A 229 5.10 -12.18 -22.96
C GLN A 229 6.63 -12.07 -23.01
N LYS A 230 7.22 -11.12 -22.27
CA LYS A 230 8.66 -10.85 -22.30
C LYS A 230 9.49 -11.99 -21.71
N TYR A 231 9.04 -12.56 -20.59
CA TYR A 231 9.79 -13.58 -19.85
C TYR A 231 9.19 -14.99 -19.99
N GLN A 232 8.13 -15.15 -20.80
CA GLN A 232 7.43 -16.43 -20.97
C GLN A 232 6.98 -17.03 -19.63
N ILE A 233 6.37 -16.18 -18.79
CA ILE A 233 5.91 -16.54 -17.44
C ILE A 233 4.41 -16.41 -17.30
N LYS A 234 3.83 -17.21 -16.42
CA LYS A 234 2.41 -17.14 -16.06
C LYS A 234 2.24 -16.30 -14.80
N ILE A 235 1.35 -15.31 -14.85
CA ILE A 235 1.04 -14.45 -13.70
C ILE A 235 -0.45 -14.48 -13.44
N LYS A 236 -0.84 -14.98 -12.27
CA LYS A 236 -2.21 -14.99 -11.76
C LYS A 236 -2.28 -14.10 -10.54
N HIS A 237 -3.26 -13.21 -10.51
CA HIS A 237 -3.48 -12.30 -9.39
C HIS A 237 -4.93 -12.42 -8.92
N THR A 238 -5.07 -12.90 -7.69
CA THR A 238 -6.35 -13.10 -7.00
C THR A 238 -6.55 -11.98 -5.98
N TYR A 239 -7.69 -11.34 -6.05
CA TYR A 239 -8.07 -10.31 -5.10
C TYR A 239 -8.83 -10.89 -3.92
N LEU A 240 -8.54 -10.44 -2.70
CA LEU A 240 -9.20 -10.93 -1.49
C LEU A 240 -10.50 -10.15 -1.19
N GLU A 241 -11.43 -10.73 -0.43
CA GLU A 241 -12.62 -10.02 0.04
C GLU A 241 -12.28 -8.98 1.10
N LYS A 242 -12.86 -7.78 0.98
CA LYS A 242 -12.58 -6.64 1.87
C LYS A 242 -12.93 -6.97 3.32
N GLY A 243 -12.09 -6.52 4.25
CA GLY A 243 -12.33 -6.68 5.70
C GLY A 243 -12.14 -8.11 6.22
N HIS A 244 -11.63 -9.02 5.37
CA HIS A 244 -11.27 -10.39 5.76
C HIS A 244 -9.84 -10.76 5.41
N THR A 245 -9.07 -9.72 5.11
CA THR A 245 -7.68 -9.75 4.76
C THR A 245 -6.88 -9.96 6.03
N GLN A 246 -6.82 -11.22 6.47
CA GLN A 246 -5.75 -11.64 7.37
C GLN A 246 -4.56 -11.89 6.46
N SER A 247 -3.87 -10.83 6.04
CA SER A 247 -2.70 -10.95 5.18
C SER A 247 -1.44 -11.06 6.02
N GLU A 248 -0.48 -11.82 5.51
CA GLU A 248 0.89 -11.84 6.01
C GLU A 248 1.54 -10.45 5.88
N GLY A 249 1.04 -9.59 4.98
CA GLY A 249 1.39 -8.17 4.88
C GLY A 249 1.07 -7.40 6.16
N ASP A 250 -0.17 -7.52 6.67
CA ASP A 250 -0.61 -6.85 7.91
C ASP A 250 0.23 -7.30 9.12
N CYS A 251 0.59 -8.59 9.16
CA CYS A 251 1.49 -9.12 10.18
C CYS A 251 2.88 -8.46 10.10
N VAL A 252 3.45 -8.31 8.90
CA VAL A 252 4.74 -7.62 8.70
C VAL A 252 4.64 -6.16 9.15
N HIS A 253 3.58 -5.45 8.76
CA HIS A 253 3.38 -4.05 9.15
C HIS A 253 3.20 -3.89 10.66
N SER A 254 2.45 -4.79 11.29
CA SER A 254 2.27 -4.82 12.75
C SER A 254 3.60 -5.01 13.50
N VAL A 255 4.49 -5.87 12.99
CA VAL A 255 5.83 -6.08 13.56
C VAL A 255 6.69 -4.81 13.41
N ILE A 256 6.65 -4.18 12.23
CA ILE A 256 7.35 -2.90 11.98
C ILE A 256 6.83 -1.80 12.90
N GLU A 257 5.52 -1.66 13.06
CA GLU A 257 4.90 -0.66 13.94
C GLU A 257 5.27 -0.88 15.40
N ARG A 258 5.30 -2.14 15.85
CA ARG A 258 5.75 -2.50 17.21
C ARG A 258 7.22 -2.13 17.42
N ALA A 259 8.09 -2.44 16.45
CA ALA A 259 9.50 -2.07 16.51
C ALA A 259 9.69 -0.55 16.54
N ALA A 260 8.90 0.19 15.75
CA ALA A 260 8.98 1.64 15.68
C ALA A 260 8.39 2.35 16.91
N ARG A 261 7.51 1.71 17.70
CA ARG A 261 6.62 2.36 18.68
C ARG A 261 7.31 3.39 19.56
N ASN A 262 8.42 3.02 20.19
CA ASN A 262 9.15 3.86 21.14
C ASN A 262 10.43 4.47 20.57
N ILE A 263 10.63 4.39 19.25
CA ILE A 263 11.80 4.95 18.57
C ILE A 263 11.39 6.28 17.93
N PRO A 264 12.06 7.40 18.26
CA PRO A 264 11.90 8.63 17.51
C PRO A 264 12.57 8.51 16.13
N ILE A 265 11.87 8.94 15.09
CA ILE A 265 12.33 8.83 13.69
C ILE A 265 12.28 10.21 13.07
N TYR A 266 13.42 10.67 12.56
CA TYR A 266 13.65 12.01 12.03
C TYR A 266 14.01 11.99 10.54
N THR A 267 14.46 10.85 10.00
CA THR A 267 14.76 10.67 8.57
C THR A 267 14.08 9.42 7.99
N PRO A 268 13.87 9.35 6.65
CA PRO A 268 13.43 8.12 5.98
C PRO A 268 14.38 6.93 6.20
N ASP A 269 15.70 7.17 6.23
CA ASP A 269 16.72 6.12 6.40
C ASP A 269 16.60 5.42 7.77
N GLN A 270 16.16 6.15 8.78
CA GLN A 270 15.85 5.58 10.08
C GLN A 270 14.62 4.66 10.01
N TRP A 271 13.60 4.97 9.20
CA TRP A 271 12.53 4.00 8.92
C TRP A 271 13.08 2.74 8.25
N TYR A 272 14.00 2.86 7.30
CA TYR A 272 14.58 1.71 6.60
C TYR A 272 15.34 0.81 7.58
N THR A 273 16.08 1.43 8.51
CA THR A 273 16.79 0.74 9.59
C THR A 273 15.82 0.02 10.53
N VAL A 274 14.72 0.68 10.92
CA VAL A 274 13.68 0.05 11.75
C VAL A 274 13.06 -1.15 11.04
N VAL A 275 12.74 -1.05 9.73
CA VAL A 275 12.18 -2.18 8.97
C VAL A 275 13.16 -3.34 8.88
N ARG A 276 14.45 -3.08 8.60
CA ARG A 276 15.52 -4.11 8.57
C ARG A 276 15.64 -4.86 9.90
N THR A 277 15.47 -4.15 11.02
CA THR A 277 15.69 -4.69 12.37
C THR A 277 14.40 -5.10 13.10
N ALA A 278 13.24 -4.92 12.47
CA ALA A 278 11.94 -5.18 13.09
C ALA A 278 11.75 -6.66 13.47
N LYS A 279 12.26 -7.58 12.64
CA LYS A 279 12.19 -9.03 12.86
C LYS A 279 13.58 -9.59 13.14
N ARG A 280 13.79 -10.17 14.32
CA ARG A 280 15.09 -10.70 14.76
C ARG A 280 15.51 -11.96 14.01
N LYS A 281 14.57 -12.88 13.77
CA LYS A 281 14.78 -14.14 13.05
C LYS A 281 14.25 -14.00 11.63
N ASP A 282 15.08 -14.25 10.63
CA ASP A 282 14.82 -13.99 9.20
C ASP A 282 14.39 -12.53 8.97
N PRO A 283 15.35 -11.58 9.02
CA PRO A 283 15.09 -10.16 8.81
C PRO A 283 14.45 -9.86 7.45
N TYR A 284 13.71 -8.75 7.38
CA TYR A 284 13.09 -8.32 6.13
C TYR A 284 14.15 -7.77 5.16
N LYS A 285 14.03 -8.13 3.88
CA LYS A 285 14.88 -7.58 2.82
C LYS A 285 14.35 -6.21 2.42
N VAL A 286 15.06 -5.15 2.83
CA VAL A 286 14.70 -3.77 2.48
C VAL A 286 15.37 -3.36 1.18
N VAL A 287 14.55 -3.02 0.19
CA VAL A 287 14.95 -2.48 -1.10
C VAL A 287 14.61 -1.00 -1.11
N GLU A 288 15.63 -0.15 -1.15
CA GLU A 288 15.47 1.30 -1.26
C GLU A 288 15.27 1.64 -2.74
N LEU A 289 14.12 2.23 -3.09
CA LEU A 289 13.86 2.62 -4.47
C LEU A 289 14.46 3.99 -4.76
N ALA A 290 15.16 4.09 -5.89
CA ALA A 290 15.49 5.34 -6.54
C ALA A 290 14.43 5.68 -7.62
N GLN A 291 14.42 6.94 -8.07
CA GLN A 291 13.45 7.40 -9.08
C GLN A 291 13.56 6.62 -10.40
N GLU A 292 14.78 6.24 -10.78
CA GLU A 292 15.06 5.41 -11.96
C GLU A 292 14.45 4.01 -11.90
N ASN A 293 14.11 3.53 -10.70
CA ASN A 293 13.45 2.25 -10.52
C ASN A 293 11.93 2.34 -10.68
N ILE A 294 11.38 3.55 -10.86
CA ILE A 294 9.94 3.77 -11.02
C ILE A 294 9.62 4.04 -12.48
N TYR A 295 8.84 3.16 -13.10
CA TYR A 295 8.48 3.19 -14.50
C TYR A 295 7.07 3.71 -14.73
N ASP A 296 6.85 4.38 -15.87
CA ASP A 296 5.54 4.89 -16.27
C ASP A 296 4.67 3.77 -16.88
N LEU A 297 3.86 3.14 -16.02
CA LEU A 297 2.93 2.10 -16.46
C LEU A 297 1.76 2.63 -17.30
N LYS A 298 1.51 3.95 -17.28
CA LYS A 298 0.49 4.57 -18.14
C LYS A 298 1.01 4.66 -19.57
N ASP A 299 2.30 4.98 -19.73
CA ASP A 299 2.98 4.93 -21.03
C ASP A 299 3.02 3.50 -21.57
N LEU A 300 3.35 2.51 -20.73
CA LEU A 300 3.29 1.09 -21.09
C LEU A 300 1.89 0.70 -21.59
N GLU A 301 0.85 0.99 -20.80
CA GLU A 301 -0.53 0.67 -21.15
C GLU A 301 -0.94 1.25 -22.50
N LYS A 302 -0.64 2.54 -22.74
CA LYS A 302 -0.94 3.19 -24.02
C LYS A 302 -0.24 2.54 -25.22
N LYS A 303 0.97 2.03 -25.01
CA LYS A 303 1.75 1.37 -26.07
C LYS A 303 1.29 -0.05 -26.34
N THR A 304 0.86 -0.79 -25.32
CA THR A 304 0.60 -2.24 -25.45
C THR A 304 -0.88 -2.60 -25.46
N CYS A 305 -1.79 -1.70 -25.06
CA CYS A 305 -3.20 -2.02 -24.85
C CYS A 305 -4.13 -0.90 -25.37
N ILE A 306 -5.21 -1.28 -26.04
CA ILE A 306 -6.27 -0.37 -26.51
C ILE A 306 -7.68 -0.77 -26.09
N ASN A 307 -7.88 -2.01 -25.65
CA ASN A 307 -9.20 -2.50 -25.24
C ASN A 307 -9.23 -2.89 -23.75
N TRP A 308 -10.14 -2.22 -23.03
CA TRP A 308 -10.46 -2.49 -21.62
C TRP A 308 -11.97 -2.53 -21.36
N GLU A 309 -12.77 -2.41 -22.43
CA GLU A 309 -14.20 -2.13 -22.32
C GLU A 309 -15.04 -3.38 -22.57
N ARG A 310 -14.62 -4.24 -23.50
CA ARG A 310 -15.38 -5.41 -23.92
C ARG A 310 -14.51 -6.65 -24.04
N ASP A 311 -15.06 -7.79 -23.62
CA ASP A 311 -14.42 -9.10 -23.75
C ASP A 311 -14.63 -9.68 -25.16
N GLU A 312 -14.12 -10.89 -25.41
CA GLU A 312 -14.27 -11.58 -26.70
C GLU A 312 -15.73 -11.90 -27.07
N GLU A 313 -16.63 -11.99 -26.08
CA GLU A 313 -18.07 -12.21 -26.27
C GLU A 313 -18.82 -10.88 -26.48
N ASN A 314 -18.08 -9.77 -26.58
CA ASN A 314 -18.60 -8.41 -26.69
C ASN A 314 -19.37 -7.94 -25.44
N GLU A 315 -19.17 -8.57 -24.29
CA GLU A 315 -19.75 -8.18 -23.01
C GLU A 315 -18.91 -7.12 -22.31
N ARG A 316 -19.58 -6.21 -21.58
CA ARG A 316 -18.89 -5.08 -20.92
C ARG A 316 -18.03 -5.57 -19.75
N VAL A 317 -16.76 -5.18 -19.75
CA VAL A 317 -15.81 -5.52 -18.69
C VAL A 317 -15.80 -4.45 -17.60
N PHE A 318 -16.06 -4.89 -16.36
CA PHE A 318 -15.99 -4.05 -15.17
C PHE A 318 -14.75 -4.41 -14.36
N LEU A 319 -13.64 -3.68 -14.58
CA LEU A 319 -12.36 -3.98 -13.92
C LEU A 319 -12.45 -4.01 -12.39
N ASN A 320 -13.32 -3.19 -11.80
CA ASN A 320 -13.56 -3.13 -10.36
C ASN A 320 -14.22 -4.40 -9.80
N LYS A 321 -14.89 -5.21 -10.64
CA LYS A 321 -15.53 -6.48 -10.26
C LYS A 321 -14.64 -7.71 -10.50
N ILE A 322 -13.49 -7.56 -11.14
CA ILE A 322 -12.57 -8.68 -11.39
C ILE A 322 -12.03 -9.22 -10.07
N LYS A 323 -12.20 -10.52 -9.83
CA LYS A 323 -11.70 -11.25 -8.66
C LYS A 323 -10.40 -11.99 -8.95
N ILE A 324 -10.24 -12.51 -10.16
CA ILE A 324 -9.00 -13.14 -10.62
C ILE A 324 -8.66 -12.59 -11.99
N VAL A 325 -7.40 -12.21 -12.19
CA VAL A 325 -6.83 -11.92 -13.50
C VAL A 325 -5.63 -12.83 -13.72
N GLU A 326 -5.42 -13.26 -14.97
CA GLU A 326 -4.33 -14.13 -15.34
C GLU A 326 -3.78 -13.72 -16.71
N ALA A 327 -2.47 -13.50 -16.74
CA ALA A 327 -1.67 -13.36 -17.94
C ALA A 327 -0.89 -14.66 -18.14
N ASP A 328 -1.08 -15.28 -19.30
CA ASP A 328 -0.48 -16.57 -19.63
C ASP A 328 0.20 -16.45 -21.01
N PRO A 329 1.47 -16.88 -21.14
CA PRO A 329 2.24 -16.67 -22.37
C PRO A 329 1.65 -17.43 -23.57
N ARG A 330 0.83 -18.47 -23.31
CA ARG A 330 0.10 -19.22 -24.34
C ARG A 330 -1.00 -18.40 -25.02
N PHE A 331 -1.46 -17.33 -24.38
CA PHE A 331 -2.49 -16.42 -24.89
C PHE A 331 -1.93 -15.00 -24.97
N PRO A 332 -0.94 -14.73 -25.86
CA PRO A 332 -0.34 -13.41 -25.97
C PRO A 332 -1.39 -12.35 -26.32
N ASN A 333 -1.21 -11.15 -25.79
CA ASN A 333 -2.14 -10.02 -25.95
C ASN A 333 -3.57 -10.26 -25.42
N THR A 334 -3.79 -11.32 -24.66
CA THR A 334 -5.09 -11.64 -24.05
C THR A 334 -4.94 -11.79 -22.54
N LEU A 335 -5.82 -11.15 -21.79
CA LEU A 335 -5.96 -11.40 -20.35
C LEU A 335 -7.14 -12.32 -20.10
N LEU A 336 -6.90 -13.34 -19.28
CA LEU A 336 -7.95 -14.19 -18.75
C LEU A 336 -8.44 -13.55 -17.44
N PHE A 337 -9.74 -13.49 -17.21
CA PHE A 337 -10.26 -12.94 -15.96
C PHE A 337 -11.53 -13.65 -15.50
N LYS A 338 -11.78 -13.58 -14.19
CA LYS A 338 -13.00 -14.07 -13.55
C LYS A 338 -13.63 -12.97 -12.71
N VAL A 339 -14.96 -12.86 -12.77
CA VAL A 339 -15.76 -11.95 -11.95
C VAL A 339 -16.24 -12.63 -10.66
N ASN A 340 -16.41 -13.95 -10.70
CA ASN A 340 -16.68 -14.79 -9.53
C ASN A 340 -15.61 -15.89 -9.46
N TYR A 341 -15.21 -16.34 -8.27
CA TYR A 341 -14.11 -17.32 -8.14
C TYR A 341 -14.39 -18.63 -8.90
N ASP A 342 -15.65 -19.08 -8.89
CA ASP A 342 -16.10 -20.33 -9.52
C ASP A 342 -16.58 -20.18 -10.96
N SER A 343 -16.57 -18.97 -11.52
CA SER A 343 -16.92 -18.79 -12.93
C SER A 343 -15.84 -19.37 -13.86
N THR A 344 -16.22 -19.60 -15.10
CA THR A 344 -15.26 -19.81 -16.19
C THR A 344 -14.45 -18.52 -16.44
N TYR A 345 -13.28 -18.69 -17.04
CA TYR A 345 -12.46 -17.56 -17.47
C TYR A 345 -13.09 -16.89 -18.69
N LYS A 346 -13.25 -15.57 -18.60
CA LYS A 346 -13.52 -14.70 -19.74
C LYS A 346 -12.19 -14.22 -20.31
N LYS A 347 -12.19 -13.86 -21.60
CA LYS A 347 -11.00 -13.43 -22.35
C LYS A 347 -11.13 -11.98 -22.77
N LEU A 348 -10.14 -11.17 -22.44
CA LEU A 348 -10.02 -9.78 -22.86
C LEU A 348 -8.82 -9.62 -23.79
N LYS A 349 -9.09 -9.48 -25.10
CA LYS A 349 -8.06 -9.10 -26.08
C LYS A 349 -7.65 -7.66 -25.87
N LEU A 350 -6.38 -7.42 -25.55
CA LEU A 350 -5.86 -6.10 -25.19
C LEU A 350 -5.49 -5.24 -26.39
N THR A 351 -4.97 -5.85 -27.46
CA THR A 351 -4.38 -5.12 -28.60
C THR A 351 -5.36 -4.87 -29.74
N GLU A 352 -6.63 -5.28 -29.62
CA GLU A 352 -7.64 -5.16 -30.68
C GLU A 352 -8.90 -4.48 -30.13
N LYS A 353 -9.38 -3.43 -30.82
CA LYS A 353 -10.65 -2.76 -30.52
C LYS A 353 -11.37 -2.38 -31.83
N GLY A 354 -12.38 -3.16 -32.19
CA GLY A 354 -13.06 -2.99 -33.48
C GLY A 354 -12.06 -3.18 -34.63
N ARG A 355 -11.89 -2.15 -35.47
CA ARG A 355 -10.90 -2.18 -36.58
C ARG A 355 -9.49 -1.77 -36.17
N LYS A 356 -9.28 -1.23 -34.97
CA LYS A 356 -7.97 -0.76 -34.50
C LYS A 356 -7.19 -1.94 -33.92
N LYS A 357 -5.91 -2.03 -34.28
CA LYS A 357 -4.97 -3.02 -33.77
C LYS A 357 -3.66 -2.35 -33.36
N ILE A 358 -3.11 -2.77 -32.23
CA ILE A 358 -1.74 -2.48 -31.84
C ILE A 358 -0.90 -3.71 -32.14
N ASP A 359 0.25 -3.48 -32.76
CA ASP A 359 1.29 -4.48 -32.93
C ASP A 359 2.59 -3.90 -32.36
N VAL A 360 3.06 -4.48 -31.26
CA VAL A 360 4.26 -4.03 -30.55
C VAL A 360 5.12 -5.24 -30.24
N GLU A 361 6.38 -5.16 -30.63
CA GLU A 361 7.38 -6.15 -30.29
C GLU A 361 7.78 -5.99 -28.81
N ILE A 362 7.19 -6.83 -27.96
CA ILE A 362 7.38 -6.76 -26.51
C ILE A 362 8.85 -6.98 -26.09
N ALA A 363 9.61 -7.79 -26.83
CA ALA A 363 11.00 -8.09 -26.54
C ALA A 363 11.89 -6.83 -26.58
N SER A 364 11.68 -5.95 -27.58
CA SER A 364 12.47 -4.74 -27.78
C SER A 364 11.94 -3.52 -27.01
N LEU A 365 10.74 -3.61 -26.43
CA LEU A 365 10.10 -2.52 -25.70
C LEU A 365 10.84 -2.19 -24.39
N LYS A 366 11.35 -0.94 -24.31
CA LYS A 366 11.96 -0.34 -23.12
C LYS A 366 10.92 0.44 -22.32
N LEU A 367 10.92 0.24 -21.01
CA LEU A 367 10.07 0.97 -20.08
C LEU A 367 10.63 2.38 -19.87
N LYS A 368 9.74 3.38 -19.89
CA LYS A 368 10.08 4.79 -19.64
C LYS A 368 10.11 5.05 -18.12
N PRO A 369 11.11 5.77 -17.58
CA PRO A 369 11.05 6.28 -16.20
C PRO A 369 9.82 7.17 -15.99
N CYS A 370 9.22 7.08 -14.80
CA CYS A 370 8.06 7.88 -14.42
C CYS A 370 8.43 9.33 -14.05
N TYR A 371 9.67 9.53 -13.62
CA TYR A 371 10.18 10.81 -13.13
C TYR A 371 11.48 11.16 -13.84
N GLU A 372 11.61 12.41 -14.26
CA GLU A 372 12.85 12.97 -14.85
C GLU A 372 13.68 13.73 -13.81
N LYS A 373 13.06 14.12 -12.69
CA LYS A 373 13.67 14.84 -11.57
C LYS A 373 12.90 14.59 -10.27
N GLU A 374 13.50 14.94 -9.16
CA GLU A 374 12.88 14.86 -7.84
C GLU A 374 11.56 15.64 -7.76
N ILE A 375 10.61 15.06 -7.02
CA ILE A 375 9.31 15.68 -6.80
C ILE A 375 9.49 16.85 -5.83
N SER A 376 9.12 18.06 -6.27
CA SER A 376 9.17 19.25 -5.43
C SER A 376 8.29 19.10 -4.18
N LEU A 377 8.92 19.21 -3.02
CA LEU A 377 8.22 19.30 -1.75
C LEU A 377 7.52 20.66 -1.61
N LYS A 378 6.43 20.68 -0.84
CA LYS A 378 5.84 21.95 -0.38
C LYS A 378 6.86 22.68 0.49
N LYS A 379 7.04 24.00 0.29
CA LYS A 379 8.07 24.84 0.97
C LYS A 379 8.22 24.59 2.47
N LEU A 380 7.12 24.36 3.19
CA LEU A 380 7.13 24.12 4.62
C LEU A 380 7.71 22.74 5.04
N LYS A 381 7.66 21.71 4.18
CA LYS A 381 8.28 20.40 4.42
C LYS A 381 9.80 20.45 4.23
N ILE A 382 10.26 21.24 3.25
CA ILE A 382 11.68 21.45 2.94
C ILE A 382 12.43 22.00 4.16
N ILE A 383 11.85 22.98 4.86
CA ILE A 383 12.47 23.58 6.05
C ILE A 383 12.79 22.51 7.10
N PHE A 384 11.92 21.52 7.30
CA PHE A 384 12.13 20.45 8.29
C PHE A 384 13.09 19.35 7.84
N SER A 385 13.16 19.00 6.55
CA SER A 385 14.19 18.06 6.08
C SER A 385 15.59 18.62 6.29
N PHE A 386 15.79 19.93 6.11
CA PHE A 386 17.07 20.59 6.41
C PHE A 386 17.42 20.59 7.90
N PHE A 387 16.43 20.75 8.80
CA PHE A 387 16.68 20.68 10.25
C PHE A 387 17.01 19.26 10.74
N ALA A 388 16.44 18.22 10.13
CA ALA A 388 16.74 16.83 10.49
C ALA A 388 18.13 16.36 10.02
N VAL A 389 18.66 16.95 8.93
CA VAL A 389 19.96 16.58 8.35
C VAL A 389 21.16 17.15 9.14
N LYS A 390 20.98 18.23 9.92
CA LYS A 390 22.09 18.84 10.69
C LYS A 390 22.21 18.41 12.17
N GLU A 391 21.37 17.49 12.65
CA GLU A 391 21.60 16.81 13.95
C GLU A 391 22.66 15.69 13.86
N GLN A 392 23.37 15.53 12.73
CA GLN A 392 24.41 14.50 12.53
C GLN A 392 25.85 15.02 12.39
N PHE A 393 26.16 16.26 12.80
CA PHE A 393 27.55 16.73 12.92
C PHE A 393 27.80 17.50 14.19
#